data_AF-A0A0F6PQJ4-F1
#
_entry.id   AF-A0A0F6PQJ4-F1
#
_cell.length_a   1.000
_cell.length_b   1.000
_cell.length_c   1.000
_cell.angle_alpha   90.00
_cell.angle_beta   90.00
_cell.angle_gamma   90.00
#
_symmetry.space_group_name_H-M   'P 1'
#
loop_
_entity.id
_entity.type
_entity.pdbx_description
1 polymer ?
#
loop_
_entity_poly.entity_id
_entity_poly.type
_entity_poly.pdbx_seq_one_letter_code
_entity_poly.pdbx_strand_id
1 'polypeptide(L)'
;EVSPNESVITSQYRVDLLASACHFEHPDCLENAVRMYTNWMLAPNPDSNNEIHVDLRGIVYCVGVRAGGVREWTFAWDRFKVATAPSERHRLLSVLGCTRSPSLLHRYLEMSLRNDSGIRKQDIVRVFSAVAGTGIGQPIAFNYIRANWQR
;
A
#
# COMPACT_ATOMS: atom_id res chain seq x y z
N GLU A 1 -7.36 18.80 9.62
CA GLU A 1 -7.81 19.19 8.27
C GLU A 1 -6.61 19.70 7.48
N VAL A 2 -6.60 19.54 6.16
CA VAL A 2 -5.52 20.06 5.29
C VAL A 2 -5.87 21.50 4.89
N SER A 3 -5.00 22.46 5.17
CA SER A 3 -5.25 23.87 4.85
C SER A 3 -4.73 24.22 3.44
N PRO A 4 -5.50 24.96 2.61
CA PRO A 4 -5.08 25.33 1.25
C PRO A 4 -3.79 26.16 1.17
N ASN A 5 -3.45 26.89 2.25
CA ASN A 5 -2.27 27.76 2.33
C ASN A 5 -1.18 27.19 3.25
N GLU A 6 -1.20 25.88 3.51
CA GLU A 6 -0.20 25.20 4.33
C GLU A 6 1.17 25.19 3.63
N SER A 7 2.24 25.50 4.37
CA SER A 7 3.60 25.41 3.83
C SER A 7 3.95 23.94 3.54
N VAL A 8 4.78 23.69 2.52
CA VAL A 8 5.24 22.33 2.18
C VAL A 8 5.86 21.62 3.39
N ILE A 9 6.59 22.36 4.22
CA ILE A 9 7.22 21.84 5.44
C ILE A 9 6.17 21.37 6.44
N THR A 10 5.14 22.18 6.70
CA THR A 10 4.05 21.83 7.62
C THR A 10 3.26 20.62 7.11
N SER A 11 2.96 20.59 5.80
CA SER A 11 2.31 19.45 5.15
C SER A 11 3.11 18.15 5.33
N GLN A 12 4.43 18.21 5.15
CA GLN A 12 5.32 17.06 5.34
C GLN A 12 5.34 16.60 6.80
N TYR A 13 5.51 17.53 7.76
CA TYR A 13 5.48 17.19 9.18
C TYR A 13 4.18 16.50 9.60
N ARG A 14 3.04 16.97 9.10
CA ARG A 14 1.73 16.35 9.35
C ARG A 14 1.68 14.92 8.85
N VAL A 15 2.19 14.66 7.64
CA VAL A 15 2.24 13.32 7.05
C VAL A 15 3.13 12.41 7.89
N ASP A 16 4.30 12.88 8.32
CA ASP A 16 5.25 12.08 9.12
C ASP A 16 4.71 11.76 10.52
N LEU A 17 4.03 12.72 11.16
CA LEU A 17 3.35 12.50 12.43
C LEU A 17 2.23 11.47 12.31
N LEU A 18 1.39 11.57 11.29
CA LEU A 18 0.31 10.61 11.06
C LEU A 18 0.84 9.23 10.68
N ALA A 19 1.90 9.16 9.86
CA ALA A 19 2.56 7.90 9.52
C ALA A 19 3.11 7.22 10.78
N SER A 20 3.75 7.99 11.67
CA SER A 20 4.28 7.51 12.95
C SER A 20 3.17 7.04 13.89
N ALA A 21 2.09 7.82 14.04
CA ALA A 21 0.95 7.44 14.86
C ALA A 21 0.34 6.10 14.40
N CYS A 22 0.13 5.92 13.09
CA CYS A 22 -0.38 4.67 12.54
C CYS A 22 0.63 3.53 12.61
N HIS A 23 1.94 3.82 12.56
CA HIS A 23 3.00 2.81 12.72
C HIS A 23 3.03 2.25 14.14
N PHE A 24 2.88 3.12 15.15
CA PHE A 24 2.79 2.75 16.57
C PHE A 24 1.38 2.33 16.98
N GLU A 25 0.51 1.99 16.02
CA GLU A 25 -0.84 1.47 16.27
C GLU A 25 -1.73 2.38 17.14
N HIS A 26 -1.55 3.71 17.04
CA HIS A 26 -2.42 4.66 17.74
C HIS A 26 -3.88 4.46 17.31
N PRO A 27 -4.82 4.20 18.25
CA PRO A 27 -6.20 3.82 17.95
C PRO A 27 -6.90 4.76 16.96
N ASP A 28 -6.89 6.07 17.24
CA ASP A 28 -7.52 7.05 16.35
C ASP A 28 -6.94 7.04 14.93
N CYS A 29 -5.64 6.80 14.77
CA CYS A 29 -5.04 6.75 13.45
C CYS A 29 -5.54 5.52 12.69
N LEU A 30 -5.58 4.36 13.35
CA LEU A 30 -6.06 3.12 12.76
C LEU A 30 -7.54 3.21 12.40
N GLU A 31 -8.39 3.64 13.33
CA GLU A 31 -9.84 3.74 13.12
C GLU A 31 -10.18 4.70 11.98
N ASN A 32 -9.57 5.88 11.97
CA ASN A 32 -9.80 6.86 10.90
C ASN A 32 -9.31 6.34 9.55
N ALA A 33 -8.11 5.75 9.48
CA ALA A 33 -7.58 5.23 8.23
C ALA A 33 -8.39 4.04 7.70
N VAL A 34 -8.81 3.11 8.56
CA VAL A 34 -9.69 2.00 8.17
C VAL A 34 -11.04 2.52 7.67
N ARG A 35 -11.64 3.50 8.35
CA ARG A 35 -12.89 4.14 7.92
C ARG A 35 -12.73 4.80 6.55
N MET A 36 -11.67 5.59 6.35
CA MET A 36 -11.41 6.26 5.07
C MET A 36 -11.19 5.27 3.93
N TYR A 37 -10.43 4.20 4.17
CA TYR A 37 -10.21 3.16 3.18
C TYR A 37 -11.51 2.42 2.82
N THR A 38 -12.33 2.11 3.84
CA THR A 38 -13.64 1.46 3.66
C THR A 38 -14.58 2.35 2.85
N ASN A 39 -14.65 3.65 3.14
CA ASN A 39 -15.46 4.60 2.39
C ASN A 39 -15.01 4.68 0.92
N TRP A 40 -13.69 4.69 0.67
CA TRP A 40 -13.17 4.65 -0.69
C TRP A 40 -13.55 3.34 -1.43
N MET A 41 -13.52 2.19 -0.75
CA MET A 41 -13.98 0.92 -1.33
C MET A 41 -15.47 0.91 -1.68
N LEU A 42 -16.30 1.61 -0.90
CA LEU A 42 -17.75 1.68 -1.08
C LEU A 42 -18.18 2.81 -2.04
N ALA A 43 -17.24 3.65 -2.50
CA ALA A 43 -17.54 4.73 -3.43
C ALA A 43 -18.10 4.17 -4.75
N PRO A 44 -19.13 4.79 -5.37
CA PRO A 44 -19.69 4.31 -6.64
C PRO A 44 -18.66 4.28 -7.78
N ASN A 45 -17.75 5.25 -7.81
CA ASN A 45 -16.71 5.39 -8.83
C ASN A 45 -15.33 5.59 -8.15
N PRO A 46 -14.73 4.55 -7.56
CA PRO A 46 -13.52 4.69 -6.73
C PRO A 46 -12.27 5.12 -7.53
N ASP A 47 -12.28 4.95 -8.86
CA ASP A 47 -11.19 5.38 -9.75
C ASP A 47 -11.22 6.88 -10.04
N SER A 48 -12.42 7.47 -10.08
CA SER A 48 -12.62 8.88 -10.41
C SER A 48 -12.86 9.74 -9.16
N ASN A 49 -13.44 9.17 -8.11
CA ASN A 49 -13.76 9.85 -6.87
C ASN A 49 -13.11 9.15 -5.68
N ASN A 50 -11.89 9.59 -5.35
CA ASN A 50 -11.18 9.17 -4.15
C ASN A 50 -10.97 10.39 -3.25
N GLU A 51 -11.80 10.45 -2.21
CA GLU A 51 -11.87 11.54 -1.23
C GLU A 51 -10.65 11.59 -0.28
N ILE A 52 -9.81 10.56 -0.30
CA ILE A 52 -8.58 10.55 0.49
C ILE A 52 -7.59 11.53 -0.13
N HIS A 53 -7.20 12.55 0.65
CA HIS A 53 -6.19 13.52 0.24
C HIS A 53 -4.91 12.82 -0.23
N VAL A 54 -4.33 13.28 -1.33
CA VAL A 54 -3.22 12.60 -2.03
C VAL A 54 -2.03 12.27 -1.12
N ASP A 55 -1.70 13.17 -0.19
CA ASP A 55 -0.62 12.99 0.78
C ASP A 55 -0.90 11.86 1.78
N LEU A 56 -2.17 11.64 2.12
CA LEU A 56 -2.59 10.66 3.12
C LEU A 56 -2.83 9.27 2.53
N ARG A 57 -3.00 9.16 1.20
CA ARG A 57 -3.31 7.89 0.53
C ARG A 57 -2.34 6.77 0.89
N GLY A 58 -1.03 7.07 0.98
CA GLY A 58 -0.03 6.06 1.35
C GLY A 58 -0.31 5.43 2.71
N ILE A 59 -0.60 6.27 3.71
CA ILE A 59 -0.90 5.85 5.09
C ILE A 59 -2.23 5.09 5.11
N VAL A 60 -3.28 5.71 4.57
CA VAL A 60 -4.64 5.17 4.60
C VAL A 60 -4.74 3.82 3.89
N TYR A 61 -4.15 3.71 2.70
CA TYR A 61 -4.17 2.45 1.94
C TYR A 61 -3.40 1.35 2.67
N CYS A 62 -2.21 1.67 3.18
CA CYS A 62 -1.37 0.70 3.89
C CYS A 62 -2.07 0.19 5.15
N VAL A 63 -2.71 1.07 5.92
CA VAL A 63 -3.49 0.68 7.12
C VAL A 63 -4.71 -0.15 6.74
N GLY A 64 -5.47 0.24 5.71
CA GLY A 64 -6.61 -0.52 5.22
C GLY A 64 -6.24 -1.94 4.77
N VAL A 65 -5.16 -2.09 3.99
CA VAL A 65 -4.64 -3.38 3.56
C VAL A 65 -4.05 -4.20 4.72
N ARG A 66 -3.45 -3.55 5.72
CA ARG A 66 -2.89 -4.20 6.92
C ARG A 66 -3.98 -4.73 7.85
N ALA A 67 -5.03 -3.96 8.07
CA ALA A 67 -6.14 -4.29 8.95
C ALA A 67 -7.16 -5.24 8.29
N GLY A 68 -7.26 -5.20 6.96
CA GLY A 68 -8.14 -6.04 6.17
C GLY A 68 -7.56 -7.40 5.81
N GLY A 69 -8.19 -8.04 4.83
CA GLY A 69 -7.81 -9.34 4.29
C GLY A 69 -7.77 -9.34 2.77
N VAL A 70 -8.21 -10.45 2.18
CA VAL A 70 -8.18 -10.65 0.72
C VAL A 70 -9.00 -9.58 -0.01
N ARG A 71 -10.15 -9.17 0.54
CA ARG A 71 -11.05 -8.18 -0.09
C ARG A 71 -10.38 -6.82 -0.24
N GLU A 72 -9.79 -6.30 0.83
CA GLU A 72 -9.09 -5.01 0.86
C GLU A 72 -7.84 -5.07 -0.03
N TRP A 73 -7.07 -6.16 0.04
CA TRP A 73 -5.91 -6.35 -0.82
C TRP A 73 -6.28 -6.42 -2.31
N THR A 74 -7.32 -7.18 -2.66
CA THR A 74 -7.80 -7.30 -4.04
C THR A 74 -8.29 -5.96 -4.57
N PHE A 75 -8.98 -5.17 -3.75
CA PHE A 75 -9.38 -3.82 -4.15
C PHE A 75 -8.16 -2.95 -4.51
N ALA A 76 -7.12 -2.91 -3.67
CA ALA A 76 -5.88 -2.18 -4.01
C ALA A 76 -5.23 -2.72 -5.29
N TRP A 77 -5.21 -4.05 -5.47
CA TRP A 77 -4.65 -4.70 -6.66
C TRP A 77 -5.40 -4.32 -7.95
N ASP A 78 -6.72 -4.27 -7.90
CA ASP A 78 -7.53 -3.89 -9.06
C ASP A 78 -7.33 -2.43 -9.44
N ARG A 79 -7.17 -1.53 -8.44
CA ARG A 79 -6.79 -0.13 -8.68
C ARG A 79 -5.39 -0.02 -9.27
N PHE A 80 -4.45 -0.87 -8.87
CA PHE A 80 -3.11 -0.90 -9.47
C PHE A 80 -3.18 -1.22 -10.97
N LYS A 81 -4.04 -2.16 -11.38
CA LYS A 81 -4.17 -2.53 -12.80
C LYS A 81 -4.70 -1.39 -13.66
N VAL A 82 -5.64 -0.60 -13.15
CA VAL A 82 -6.27 0.50 -13.92
C VAL A 82 -5.61 1.87 -13.72
N ALA A 83 -4.75 2.03 -12.71
CA ALA A 83 -4.05 3.29 -12.45
C ALA A 83 -3.15 3.69 -13.62
N THR A 84 -3.37 4.90 -14.13
CA THR A 84 -2.61 5.51 -15.23
C THR A 84 -1.44 6.36 -14.73
N ALA A 85 -1.63 7.04 -13.60
CA ALA A 85 -0.59 7.87 -12.98
C ALA A 85 0.55 7.02 -12.41
N PRO A 86 1.82 7.21 -12.83
CA PRO A 86 2.94 6.43 -12.33
C PRO A 86 3.13 6.52 -10.80
N SER A 87 2.88 7.69 -10.22
CA SER A 87 2.95 7.91 -8.77
C SER A 87 1.94 7.06 -8.00
N GLU A 88 0.70 6.96 -8.50
CA GLU A 88 -0.33 6.14 -7.88
C GLU A 88 -0.06 4.65 -8.06
N ARG A 89 0.43 4.23 -9.24
CA ARG A 89 0.89 2.85 -9.45
C ARG A 89 1.99 2.46 -8.46
N HIS A 90 3.01 3.31 -8.29
CA HIS A 90 4.09 3.05 -7.33
C HIS A 90 3.57 3.00 -5.89
N ARG A 91 2.66 3.90 -5.51
CA ARG A 91 2.02 3.89 -4.20
C ARG A 91 1.28 2.59 -3.96
N LEU A 92 0.46 2.14 -4.93
CA LEU A 92 -0.30 0.91 -4.84
C LEU A 92 0.62 -0.33 -4.72
N LEU A 93 1.72 -0.36 -5.46
CA LEU A 93 2.72 -1.42 -5.32
C LEU A 93 3.33 -1.47 -3.91
N SER A 94 3.63 -0.32 -3.31
CA SER A 94 4.16 -0.26 -1.94
C SER A 94 3.13 -0.73 -0.90
N VAL A 95 1.86 -0.30 -1.01
CA VAL A 95 0.84 -0.59 0.01
C VAL A 95 0.34 -2.04 -0.02
N LEU A 96 0.42 -2.72 -1.17
CA LEU A 96 0.10 -4.15 -1.29
C LEU A 96 1.01 -5.04 -0.43
N GLY A 97 2.22 -4.56 -0.10
CA GLY A 97 3.13 -5.21 0.85
C GLY A 97 2.72 -5.06 2.32
N CYS A 98 1.78 -4.16 2.65
CA CYS A 98 1.38 -3.90 4.04
C CYS A 98 0.47 -4.99 4.65
N THR A 99 -0.02 -5.94 3.86
CA THR A 99 -0.91 -7.00 4.36
C THR A 99 -0.23 -7.88 5.39
N ARG A 100 -0.99 -8.31 6.40
CA ARG A 100 -0.53 -9.27 7.41
C ARG A 100 -0.68 -10.73 6.99
N SER A 101 -1.23 -11.01 5.79
CA SER A 101 -1.44 -12.37 5.28
C SER A 101 -0.17 -12.91 4.61
N PRO A 102 0.49 -13.96 5.17
CA PRO A 102 1.68 -14.55 4.56
C PRO A 102 1.41 -15.10 3.16
N SER A 103 0.22 -15.68 2.93
CA SER A 103 -0.17 -16.22 1.62
C SER A 103 -0.31 -15.13 0.57
N LEU A 104 -0.83 -13.95 0.93
CA LEU A 104 -0.91 -12.81 0.00
C LEU A 104 0.48 -12.25 -0.29
N LEU A 105 1.35 -12.14 0.71
CA LEU A 105 2.73 -11.69 0.51
C LEU A 105 3.50 -12.63 -0.43
N HIS A 106 3.41 -13.95 -0.21
CA HIS A 106 4.03 -14.93 -1.09
C HIS A 106 3.48 -14.88 -2.52
N ARG A 107 2.14 -14.80 -2.65
CA ARG A 107 1.49 -14.63 -3.96
C ARG A 107 1.95 -13.34 -4.65
N TYR A 108 2.11 -12.26 -3.91
CA TYR A 108 2.55 -10.98 -4.45
C TYR A 108 3.98 -11.04 -4.99
N LEU A 109 4.90 -11.69 -4.26
CA LEU A 109 6.27 -11.95 -4.73
C LEU A 109 6.27 -12.79 -6.02
N GLU A 110 5.50 -13.87 -6.08
CA GLU A 110 5.38 -14.69 -7.30
C GLU A 110 4.82 -13.89 -8.48
N MET A 111 3.78 -13.09 -8.25
CA MET A 111 3.20 -12.22 -9.27
C MET A 111 4.22 -11.19 -9.80
N SER A 112 5.13 -10.70 -8.97
CA SER A 112 6.16 -9.74 -9.40
C SER A 112 7.12 -10.29 -10.45
N LEU A 113 7.34 -11.61 -10.48
CA LEU A 113 8.22 -12.27 -11.44
C LEU A 113 7.50 -12.77 -12.70
N ARG A 114 6.16 -12.73 -12.72
CA ARG A 114 5.36 -13.14 -13.88
C ARG A 114 5.23 -12.01 -14.90
N ASN A 115 5.38 -12.35 -16.19
CA ASN A 115 5.24 -11.38 -17.29
C ASN A 115 3.80 -10.89 -17.51
N ASP A 116 2.80 -11.62 -17.01
CA ASP A 116 1.37 -11.33 -17.22
C ASP A 116 0.70 -10.60 -16.03
N SER A 117 1.45 -10.26 -14.98
CA SER A 117 0.91 -9.61 -13.77
C SER A 117 0.63 -8.11 -13.94
N GLY A 118 1.21 -7.48 -14.98
CA GLY A 118 1.19 -6.03 -15.17
C GLY A 118 2.22 -5.27 -14.32
N ILE A 119 3.05 -5.97 -13.52
CA ILE A 119 4.21 -5.40 -12.83
C ILE A 119 5.36 -5.30 -13.82
N ARG A 120 5.96 -4.12 -13.96
CA ARG A 120 7.09 -3.91 -14.87
C ARG A 120 8.36 -4.43 -14.21
N LYS A 121 9.32 -4.91 -15.01
CA LYS A 121 10.62 -5.42 -14.51
C LYS A 121 11.34 -4.44 -13.58
N GLN A 122 11.31 -3.15 -13.91
CA GLN A 122 11.89 -2.07 -13.09
C GLN A 122 11.20 -1.87 -11.72
N ASP A 123 9.97 -2.36 -11.56
CA ASP A 123 9.17 -2.20 -10.34
C ASP A 123 9.27 -3.40 -9.39
N ILE A 124 9.92 -4.49 -9.81
CA ILE A 124 10.09 -5.71 -9.01
C ILE A 124 10.77 -5.39 -7.67
N VAL A 125 11.83 -4.59 -7.69
CA VAL A 125 12.54 -4.18 -6.47
C VAL A 125 11.61 -3.49 -5.47
N ARG A 126 10.64 -2.70 -5.95
CA ARG A 126 9.64 -2.06 -5.08
C ARG A 126 8.73 -3.07 -4.40
N VAL A 127 8.33 -4.11 -5.12
CA VAL A 127 7.53 -5.21 -4.54
C VAL A 127 8.30 -5.90 -3.43
N PHE A 128 9.55 -6.28 -3.70
CA PHE A 128 10.41 -6.91 -2.69
C PHE A 128 10.66 -6.01 -1.48
N SER A 129 10.98 -4.72 -1.69
CA SER A 129 11.16 -3.76 -0.60
C SER A 129 9.88 -3.56 0.22
N ALA A 130 8.71 -3.54 -0.41
CA ALA A 130 7.44 -3.41 0.28
C ALA A 130 7.15 -4.60 1.19
N VAL A 131 7.39 -5.82 0.71
CA VAL A 131 7.22 -7.05 1.51
C VAL A 131 8.28 -7.11 2.62
N ALA A 132 9.55 -6.90 2.27
CA ALA A 132 10.67 -6.99 3.20
C ALA A 132 10.66 -5.91 4.30
N GLY A 133 10.01 -4.77 4.05
CA GLY A 133 9.87 -3.67 5.01
C GLY A 133 8.85 -3.94 6.13
N THR A 134 8.20 -5.11 6.17
CA THR A 134 7.25 -5.47 7.23
C THR A 134 7.80 -6.60 8.11
N GLY A 135 7.44 -6.62 9.39
CA GLY A 135 7.93 -7.64 10.33
C GLY A 135 7.60 -9.09 9.92
N ILE A 136 6.42 -9.32 9.32
CA ILE A 136 6.00 -10.64 8.82
C ILE A 136 6.61 -10.92 7.43
N GLY A 137 6.73 -9.90 6.58
CA GLY A 137 7.20 -10.06 5.21
C GLY A 137 8.71 -10.15 5.07
N GLN A 138 9.50 -9.63 6.00
CA GLN A 138 10.97 -9.73 5.99
C GLN A 138 11.46 -11.18 5.81
N PRO A 139 11.09 -12.15 6.66
CA PRO A 139 11.56 -13.53 6.48
C PRO A 139 10.98 -14.18 5.23
N ILE A 140 9.77 -13.81 4.81
CA ILE A 140 9.13 -14.32 3.58
C ILE A 140 9.92 -13.87 2.35
N ALA A 141 10.23 -12.58 2.23
CA ALA A 141 11.00 -12.03 1.12
C ALA A 141 12.41 -12.63 1.08
N PHE A 142 13.09 -12.71 2.22
CA PHE A 142 14.43 -13.29 2.30
C PHE A 142 14.45 -14.76 1.85
N ASN A 143 13.54 -15.58 2.37
CA ASN A 143 13.46 -16.99 1.99
C ASN A 143 13.07 -17.17 0.52
N TYR A 144 12.17 -16.33 0.01
CA TYR A 144 11.77 -16.37 -1.39
C TYR A 144 12.93 -16.05 -2.33
N ILE A 145 13.73 -15.01 -2.03
CA ILE A 145 14.95 -14.68 -2.81
C ILE A 145 15.92 -15.85 -2.80
N ARG A 146 16.19 -16.45 -1.63
CA ARG A 146 17.10 -17.60 -1.52
C ARG A 146 16.64 -18.79 -2.35
N ALA A 147 15.34 -19.08 -2.35
CA ALA A 147 14.76 -20.19 -3.12
C ALA A 147 14.75 -19.93 -4.62
N ASN A 148 14.79 -18.68 -5.07
CA ASN A 148 14.64 -18.28 -6.47
C ASN A 148 15.86 -17.53 -7.03
N TRP A 149 17.04 -17.64 -6.41
CA TRP A 149 18.21 -16.82 -6.77
C TRP A 149 18.69 -17.01 -8.22
N GLN A 150 18.48 -18.20 -8.79
CA GLN A 150 18.94 -18.56 -10.14
C GLN A 150 17.89 -18.32 -11.25
N ARG A 151 16.70 -17.85 -10.89
CA ARG A 151 15.62 -17.53 -11.83
C ARG A 151 15.87 -16.15 -12.46
#